data_AF-A0A396SQ74-F1
#
_entry.id   AF-A0A396SQ74-F1
#
_cell.length_a   1.000
_cell.length_b   1.000
_cell.length_c   1.000
_cell.angle_alpha   90.00
_cell.angle_beta   90.00
_cell.angle_gamma   90.00
#
_symmetry.space_group_name_H-M   'P 1'
#
loop_
_entity.id
_entity.type
_entity.pdbx_description
1 polymer ?
#
loop_
_entity_poly.entity_id
_entity_poly.type
_entity_poly.pdbx_seq_one_letter_code
_entity_poly.pdbx_strand_id
1 'polypeptide(L)'
;MEKGLNRISAEDLIDLLHFNKVSVVYFFNKLNSNDQLIENWEQKLYFIIKELFYEREKDKLAKLYEIISKSYLPNKDDYLILIKIYLSNIKGDALSIGNKDIQKIKGRILSMNSLEFETLELYYNFMFIYNLDDNIDIGKYAIALFANNNSIAIKKIILGIKINILVACINEKKYEKAIFFLTVLKI
;
A
#
# COMPACT_ATOMS: atom_id res chain seq x y z
N MET A 1 -6.20 -40.51 -10.37
CA MET A 1 -5.59 -39.17 -10.18
C MET A 1 -5.53 -38.72 -8.71
N GLU A 2 -6.20 -39.39 -7.75
CA GLU A 2 -6.36 -38.94 -6.35
C GLU A 2 -5.15 -39.12 -5.39
N LYS A 3 -3.90 -39.20 -5.86
CA LYS A 3 -2.74 -39.37 -4.94
C LYS A 3 -1.52 -38.52 -5.29
N GLY A 4 -1.71 -37.21 -5.51
CA GLY A 4 -0.63 -36.19 -5.44
C GLY A 4 0.63 -36.40 -6.30
N LEU A 5 0.62 -37.34 -7.24
CA LEU A 5 1.83 -37.83 -7.94
C LEU A 5 1.92 -37.38 -9.39
N ASN A 6 0.88 -36.74 -9.95
CA ASN A 6 0.89 -36.27 -11.34
C ASN A 6 0.41 -34.82 -11.43
N ARG A 7 1.18 -33.96 -12.12
CA ARG A 7 0.73 -32.63 -12.56
C ARG A 7 -0.25 -32.82 -13.72
N ILE A 8 -1.47 -32.33 -13.56
CA ILE A 8 -2.43 -32.20 -14.67
C ILE A 8 -2.10 -30.90 -15.42
N SER A 9 -2.10 -30.93 -16.75
CA SER A 9 -1.99 -29.69 -17.53
C SER A 9 -3.28 -28.88 -17.41
N ALA A 10 -3.22 -27.57 -17.67
CA ALA A 10 -4.42 -26.73 -17.64
C ALA A 10 -5.45 -27.17 -18.69
N GLU A 11 -4.99 -27.66 -19.84
CA GLU A 11 -5.80 -28.18 -20.93
C GLU A 11 -6.51 -29.46 -20.52
N ASP A 12 -5.79 -30.44 -19.96
CA ASP A 12 -6.38 -31.68 -19.46
C ASP A 12 -7.41 -31.44 -18.35
N LEU A 13 -7.18 -30.43 -17.49
CA LEU A 13 -8.13 -30.05 -16.45
C LEU A 13 -9.42 -29.48 -17.06
N ILE A 14 -9.30 -28.59 -18.05
CA ILE A 14 -10.46 -28.00 -18.74
C ILE A 14 -11.26 -29.09 -19.47
N ASP A 15 -10.58 -30.00 -20.15
CA ASP A 15 -11.22 -31.13 -20.86
C ASP A 15 -11.93 -32.06 -19.88
N LEU A 16 -11.33 -32.32 -18.71
CA LEU A 16 -11.95 -33.12 -17.65
C LEU A 16 -13.18 -32.43 -17.06
N LEU A 17 -13.17 -31.10 -16.91
CA LEU A 17 -14.34 -30.33 -16.46
C LEU A 17 -15.47 -30.38 -17.50
N HIS A 18 -15.14 -30.21 -18.79
CA HIS A 18 -16.11 -30.33 -19.88
C HIS A 18 -16.72 -31.74 -19.96
N PHE A 19 -15.88 -32.78 -19.88
CA PHE A 19 -16.33 -34.18 -19.89
C PHE A 19 -17.33 -34.46 -18.76
N ASN A 20 -17.07 -33.92 -17.57
CA ASN A 20 -17.94 -34.07 -16.40
C ASN A 20 -19.10 -33.06 -16.36
N LYS A 21 -19.30 -32.26 -17.43
CA LYS A 21 -20.33 -31.21 -17.52
C LYS A 21 -20.27 -30.19 -16.36
N VAL A 22 -19.08 -29.96 -15.84
CA VAL A 22 -18.82 -28.93 -14.82
C VAL A 22 -18.43 -27.65 -15.53
N SER A 23 -19.13 -26.55 -15.25
CA SER A 23 -18.73 -25.24 -15.76
C SER A 23 -17.34 -24.87 -15.23
N VAL A 24 -16.42 -24.53 -16.13
CA VAL A 24 -15.06 -24.08 -15.78
C VAL A 24 -15.13 -22.89 -14.83
N VAL A 25 -15.98 -21.91 -15.13
CA VAL A 25 -16.22 -20.73 -14.29
C VAL A 25 -16.75 -21.14 -12.92
N TYR A 26 -17.72 -22.04 -12.86
CA TYR A 26 -18.28 -22.53 -11.60
C TYR A 26 -17.24 -23.29 -10.75
N PHE A 27 -16.42 -24.14 -11.40
CA PHE A 27 -15.38 -24.92 -10.74
C PHE A 27 -14.32 -24.02 -10.12
N PHE A 28 -13.78 -23.06 -10.88
CA PHE A 28 -12.80 -22.12 -10.35
C PHE A 28 -13.41 -21.16 -9.33
N ASN A 29 -14.65 -20.70 -9.48
CA ASN A 29 -15.33 -19.91 -8.44
C ASN A 29 -15.53 -20.70 -7.14
N LYS A 30 -15.77 -22.01 -7.23
CA LYS A 30 -15.89 -22.86 -6.04
C LYS A 30 -14.53 -23.10 -5.37
N LEU A 31 -13.47 -23.31 -6.16
CA LEU A 31 -12.08 -23.37 -5.67
C LEU A 31 -11.66 -22.05 -4.98
N ASN A 32 -12.00 -20.92 -5.59
CA ASN A 32 -11.58 -19.58 -5.17
C ASN A 32 -12.52 -18.93 -4.15
N SER A 33 -13.55 -19.63 -3.68
CA SER A 33 -14.53 -19.05 -2.74
C SER A 33 -13.90 -18.63 -1.41
N ASN A 34 -12.90 -19.38 -0.93
CA ASN A 34 -12.11 -18.99 0.23
C ASN A 34 -11.12 -17.85 -0.10
N ASP A 35 -10.52 -17.85 -1.29
CA ASP A 35 -9.58 -16.80 -1.69
C ASP A 35 -10.29 -15.45 -1.86
N GLN A 36 -11.50 -15.43 -2.44
CA GLN A 36 -12.36 -14.24 -2.51
C GLN A 36 -12.79 -13.76 -1.12
N LEU A 37 -13.02 -14.66 -0.16
CA LEU A 37 -13.32 -14.27 1.22
C LEU A 37 -12.09 -13.68 1.92
N ILE A 38 -10.90 -14.25 1.67
CA ILE A 38 -9.62 -13.75 2.21
C ILE A 38 -9.31 -12.37 1.62
N GLU A 39 -9.34 -12.20 0.29
CA GLU A 39 -9.11 -10.92 -0.39
C GLU A 39 -10.07 -9.83 0.12
N ASN A 40 -11.36 -10.15 0.23
CA ASN A 40 -12.35 -9.22 0.78
C ASN A 40 -12.07 -8.83 2.23
N TRP A 41 -11.53 -9.74 3.03
CA TRP A 41 -11.20 -9.48 4.42
C TRP A 41 -9.91 -8.66 4.55
N GLU A 42 -8.89 -8.96 3.76
CA GLU A 42 -7.65 -8.19 3.68
C GLU A 42 -7.90 -6.74 3.26
N GLN A 43 -8.78 -6.52 2.27
CA GLN A 43 -9.19 -5.18 1.84
C GLN A 43 -9.94 -4.43 2.94
N LYS A 44 -10.88 -5.09 3.62
CA LYS A 44 -11.61 -4.49 4.76
C LYS A 44 -10.68 -4.13 5.91
N LEU A 45 -9.73 -5.01 6.25
CA LEU A 45 -8.78 -4.73 7.31
C LEU A 45 -7.89 -3.53 6.96
N TYR A 46 -7.39 -3.48 5.72
CA TYR A 46 -6.61 -2.34 5.24
C TYR A 46 -7.39 -1.03 5.27
N PHE A 47 -8.67 -1.06 4.87
CA PHE A 47 -9.57 0.09 4.97
C PHE A 47 -9.73 0.57 6.41
N ILE A 48 -10.02 -0.33 7.36
CA ILE A 48 -10.17 0.00 8.79
C ILE A 48 -8.88 0.63 9.32
N ILE A 49 -7.71 0.05 9.02
CA ILE A 49 -6.42 0.59 9.48
C ILE A 49 -6.21 2.02 8.96
N LYS A 50 -6.55 2.28 7.70
CA LYS A 50 -6.47 3.62 7.08
C LYS A 50 -7.44 4.61 7.68
N GLU A 51 -8.70 4.21 7.85
CA GLU A 51 -9.74 5.07 8.43
C GLU A 51 -9.33 5.53 9.83
N LEU A 52 -8.90 4.60 10.68
CA LEU A 52 -8.42 4.93 12.03
C LEU A 52 -7.17 5.84 12.00
N PHE A 53 -6.31 5.69 11.00
CA PHE A 53 -5.17 6.60 10.82
C PHE A 53 -5.60 8.02 10.44
N TYR A 54 -6.48 8.16 9.44
CA TYR A 54 -6.97 9.47 9.00
C TYR A 54 -7.81 10.17 10.09
N GLU A 55 -8.56 9.42 10.90
CA GLU A 55 -9.28 9.92 12.07
C GLU A 55 -8.38 10.20 13.28
N ARG A 56 -7.08 9.88 13.19
CA ARG A 56 -6.09 9.99 14.29
C ARG A 56 -6.49 9.23 15.56
N GLU A 57 -7.17 8.11 15.39
CA GLU A 57 -7.69 7.24 16.45
C GLU A 57 -6.60 6.34 17.03
N LYS A 58 -5.64 6.96 17.72
CA LYS A 58 -4.45 6.29 18.29
C LYS A 58 -4.79 5.08 19.15
N ASP A 59 -5.76 5.19 20.04
CA ASP A 59 -6.09 4.12 20.99
C ASP A 59 -6.76 2.93 20.28
N LYS A 60 -7.59 3.20 19.28
CA LYS A 60 -8.20 2.15 18.43
C LYS A 60 -7.14 1.45 17.58
N LEU A 61 -6.18 2.20 17.01
CA LEU A 61 -5.05 1.62 16.27
C LEU A 61 -4.18 0.74 17.17
N ALA A 62 -3.86 1.18 18.39
CA ALA A 62 -3.08 0.40 19.36
C ALA A 62 -3.82 -0.89 19.74
N LYS A 63 -5.13 -0.82 19.99
CA LYS A 63 -5.95 -2.01 20.26
C LYS A 63 -5.99 -2.97 19.06
N LEU A 64 -6.10 -2.44 17.84
CA LEU A 64 -6.08 -3.25 16.63
C LEU A 64 -4.73 -3.95 16.44
N TYR A 65 -3.62 -3.28 16.73
CA TYR A 65 -2.29 -3.88 16.75
C TYR A 65 -2.23 -5.09 17.69
N GLU A 66 -2.74 -4.96 18.91
CA GLU A 66 -2.77 -6.06 19.87
C GLU A 66 -3.61 -7.24 19.37
N ILE A 67 -4.79 -6.98 18.80
CA ILE A 67 -5.67 -8.01 18.24
C ILE A 67 -4.95 -8.77 17.11
N ILE A 68 -4.38 -8.04 16.15
CA ILE A 68 -3.66 -8.63 15.02
C ILE A 68 -2.44 -9.42 15.51
N SER A 69 -1.70 -8.91 16.50
CA SER A 69 -0.49 -9.58 17.01
C SER A 69 -0.75 -10.99 17.53
N LYS A 70 -1.94 -11.20 18.12
CA LYS A 70 -2.40 -12.47 18.72
C LYS A 70 -3.17 -13.36 17.73
N SER A 71 -3.34 -12.92 16.49
CA SER A 71 -4.12 -13.63 15.47
C SER A 71 -3.27 -14.51 14.55
N TYR A 72 -3.94 -15.40 13.81
CA TYR A 72 -3.35 -16.28 12.78
C TYR A 72 -3.74 -15.81 11.38
N LEU A 73 -3.35 -14.58 11.04
CA LEU A 73 -3.68 -13.97 9.76
C LEU A 73 -2.57 -14.16 8.72
N PRO A 74 -2.93 -14.33 7.43
CA PRO A 74 -1.97 -14.12 6.35
C PRO A 74 -1.46 -12.68 6.40
N ASN A 75 -0.21 -12.47 6.00
CA ASN A 75 0.42 -11.14 5.92
C ASN A 75 0.39 -10.33 7.24
N LYS A 76 0.23 -11.00 8.40
CA LYS A 76 0.14 -10.36 9.72
C LYS A 76 1.22 -9.31 9.96
N ASP A 77 2.47 -9.64 9.65
CA ASP A 77 3.60 -8.75 9.88
C ASP A 77 3.51 -7.45 9.10
N ASP A 78 2.88 -7.46 7.91
CA ASP A 78 2.68 -6.26 7.10
C ASP A 78 1.68 -5.31 7.76
N TYR A 79 0.56 -5.85 8.27
CA TYR A 79 -0.43 -5.06 9.01
C TYR A 79 0.15 -4.49 10.30
N LEU A 80 0.96 -5.27 11.03
CA LEU A 80 1.61 -4.81 12.24
C LEU A 80 2.60 -3.68 11.97
N ILE A 81 3.39 -3.78 10.90
CA ILE A 81 4.32 -2.72 10.48
C ILE A 81 3.57 -1.47 10.07
N LEU A 82 2.51 -1.61 9.26
CA LEU A 82 1.63 -0.51 8.86
C LEU A 82 1.09 0.25 10.07
N ILE A 83 0.51 -0.46 11.04
CA ILE A 83 -0.06 0.15 12.25
C ILE A 83 1.01 0.79 13.13
N LYS A 84 2.17 0.16 13.32
CA LYS A 84 3.29 0.76 14.09
C LYS A 84 3.67 2.13 13.53
N ILE A 85 3.73 2.24 12.21
CA ILE A 85 4.22 3.44 11.55
C ILE A 85 3.15 4.53 11.58
N TYR A 86 1.87 4.17 11.43
CA TYR A 86 0.76 5.11 11.68
C TYR A 86 0.73 5.61 13.12
N LEU A 87 0.91 4.73 14.11
CA LEU A 87 1.03 5.14 15.51
C LEU A 87 2.23 6.07 15.75
N SER A 88 3.37 5.77 15.14
CA SER A 88 4.59 6.60 15.22
C SER A 88 4.36 7.98 14.60
N ASN A 89 3.70 8.02 13.44
CA ASN A 89 3.33 9.27 12.76
C ASN A 89 2.38 10.12 13.61
N ILE A 90 1.29 9.53 14.14
CA ILE A 90 0.32 10.24 15.00
C ILE A 90 1.00 10.81 16.25
N LYS A 91 1.95 10.07 16.83
CA LYS A 91 2.71 10.49 18.01
C LYS A 91 3.81 11.53 17.70
N GLY A 92 4.15 11.74 16.43
CA GLY A 92 5.32 12.54 16.03
C GLY A 92 6.66 11.90 16.40
N ASP A 93 6.69 10.57 16.60
CA ASP A 93 7.87 9.82 17.05
C ASP A 93 8.34 8.86 15.94
N ALA A 94 8.79 9.43 14.82
CA ALA A 94 9.28 8.67 13.69
C ALA A 94 10.54 7.84 14.03
N LEU A 95 11.31 8.25 15.05
CA LEU A 95 12.53 7.57 15.49
C LEU A 95 12.24 6.22 16.18
N SER A 96 11.00 6.01 16.64
CA SER A 96 10.58 4.73 17.24
C SER A 96 10.39 3.59 16.23
N ILE A 97 10.44 3.87 14.92
CA ILE A 97 10.32 2.85 13.88
C ILE A 97 11.66 2.17 13.66
N GLY A 98 11.73 0.86 13.89
CA GLY A 98 12.94 0.08 13.66
C GLY A 98 13.37 0.10 12.18
N ASN A 99 14.67 0.19 11.92
CA ASN A 99 15.22 0.27 10.56
C ASN A 99 14.73 -0.90 9.66
N LYS A 100 14.58 -2.11 10.21
CA LYS A 100 14.05 -3.27 9.47
C LYS A 100 12.63 -3.02 8.94
N ASP A 101 11.77 -2.39 9.74
CA ASP A 101 10.39 -2.08 9.37
C ASP A 101 10.36 -0.99 8.29
N ILE A 102 11.24 0.02 8.40
CA ILE A 102 11.44 1.05 7.37
C ILE A 102 11.86 0.43 6.04
N GLN A 103 12.88 -0.43 6.03
CA GLN A 103 13.36 -1.06 4.79
C GLN A 103 12.31 -1.94 4.13
N LYS A 104 11.48 -2.62 4.92
CA LYS A 104 10.39 -3.45 4.38
C LYS A 104 9.34 -2.59 3.66
N ILE A 105 8.98 -1.42 4.21
CA ILE A 105 8.06 -0.50 3.52
C ILE A 105 8.70 0.12 2.29
N LYS A 106 9.95 0.57 2.37
CA LYS A 106 10.67 1.11 1.22
C LYS A 106 10.72 0.08 0.09
N GLY A 107 11.04 -1.17 0.43
CA GLY A 107 11.00 -2.30 -0.50
C GLY A 107 9.63 -2.47 -1.16
N ARG A 108 8.53 -2.41 -0.38
CA ARG A 108 7.16 -2.54 -0.91
C ARG A 108 6.76 -1.41 -1.86
N ILE A 109 7.12 -0.16 -1.53
CA ILE A 109 6.88 1.00 -2.40
C ILE A 109 7.66 0.87 -3.72
N LEU A 110 8.87 0.29 -3.67
CA LEU A 110 9.74 0.11 -4.83
C LEU A 110 9.42 -1.16 -5.65
N SER A 111 8.82 -2.19 -5.05
CA SER A 111 8.55 -3.48 -5.70
C SER A 111 7.18 -3.58 -6.37
N MET A 112 6.23 -2.73 -5.98
CA MET A 112 4.95 -2.62 -6.68
C MET A 112 5.22 -2.01 -8.05
N ASN A 113 4.87 -2.72 -9.13
CA ASN A 113 5.07 -2.26 -10.51
C ASN A 113 4.65 -0.79 -10.60
N SER A 114 5.63 0.04 -10.96
CA SER A 114 5.67 1.48 -10.75
C SER A 114 4.31 2.19 -10.81
N LEU A 115 3.80 2.48 -9.61
CA LEU A 115 2.80 3.49 -9.26
C LEU A 115 1.36 3.25 -9.76
N GLU A 116 0.71 2.24 -9.18
CA GLU A 116 -0.75 2.21 -8.98
C GLU A 116 -1.16 3.13 -7.81
N PHE A 117 -2.45 3.45 -7.71
CA PHE A 117 -3.00 4.39 -6.70
C PHE A 117 -2.57 4.04 -5.27
N GLU A 118 -2.57 2.75 -4.94
CA GLU A 118 -2.21 2.21 -3.62
C GLU A 118 -0.74 2.50 -3.28
N THR A 119 0.15 2.39 -4.27
CA THR A 119 1.58 2.66 -4.09
C THR A 119 1.82 4.15 -3.85
N LEU A 120 1.13 5.00 -4.62
CA LEU A 120 1.19 6.45 -4.47
C LEU A 120 0.67 6.88 -3.10
N GLU A 121 -0.44 6.29 -2.64
CA GLU A 121 -1.01 6.58 -1.33
C GLU A 121 -0.11 6.11 -0.18
N LEU A 122 0.52 4.93 -0.31
CA LEU A 122 1.51 4.47 0.65
C LEU A 122 2.70 5.42 0.72
N TYR A 123 3.25 5.83 -0.42
CA TYR A 123 4.35 6.81 -0.44
C TYR A 123 3.95 8.12 0.24
N TYR A 124 2.80 8.70 -0.15
CA TYR A 124 2.30 9.95 0.45
C TYR A 124 2.19 9.87 1.98
N ASN A 125 1.65 8.78 2.51
CA ASN A 125 1.51 8.59 3.96
C ASN A 125 2.84 8.36 4.68
N PHE A 126 3.89 7.92 3.98
CA PHE A 126 5.17 7.54 4.55
C PHE A 126 6.34 8.43 4.13
N MET A 127 6.11 9.58 3.51
CA MET A 127 7.19 10.49 3.08
C MET A 127 8.19 10.82 4.21
N PHE A 128 7.74 10.83 5.46
CA PHE A 128 8.57 11.13 6.62
C PHE A 128 9.69 10.10 6.91
N ILE A 129 9.66 8.90 6.31
CA ILE A 129 10.73 7.89 6.44
C ILE A 129 11.85 8.07 5.41
N TYR A 130 11.69 9.02 4.50
CA TYR A 130 12.66 9.37 3.46
C TYR A 130 13.34 10.70 3.80
N ASN A 131 14.61 10.83 3.41
CA ASN A 131 15.28 12.13 3.50
C ASN A 131 14.71 13.08 2.42
N LEU A 132 15.09 14.35 2.47
CA LEU A 132 14.59 15.35 1.52
C LEU A 132 14.93 15.02 0.06
N ASP A 133 16.15 14.53 -0.22
CA ASP A 133 16.57 14.23 -1.59
C ASP A 133 15.79 13.04 -2.18
N ASP A 134 15.64 11.96 -1.42
CA ASP A 134 14.80 10.82 -1.77
C ASP A 134 13.35 11.29 -2.06
N ASN A 135 12.79 12.12 -1.18
CA ASN A 135 11.42 12.64 -1.35
C ASN A 135 11.28 13.52 -2.59
N ILE A 136 12.31 14.29 -2.95
CA ILE A 136 12.31 15.10 -4.16
C ILE A 136 12.31 14.20 -5.40
N ASP A 137 13.19 13.20 -5.44
CA ASP A 137 13.33 12.33 -6.60
C ASP A 137 12.07 11.48 -6.83
N ILE A 138 11.57 10.84 -5.77
CA ILE A 138 10.33 10.07 -5.83
C ILE A 138 9.13 10.98 -6.15
N GLY A 139 9.07 12.17 -5.54
CA GLY A 139 8.00 13.14 -5.77
C GLY A 139 7.95 13.64 -7.21
N LYS A 140 9.09 13.96 -7.82
CA LYS A 140 9.19 14.33 -9.23
C LYS A 140 8.71 13.19 -10.14
N TYR A 141 9.15 11.97 -9.86
CA TYR A 141 8.76 10.79 -10.62
C TYR A 141 7.23 10.56 -10.55
N ALA A 142 6.64 10.62 -9.35
CA ALA A 142 5.20 10.48 -9.16
C ALA A 142 4.40 11.55 -9.91
N ILE A 143 4.82 12.82 -9.83
CA ILE A 143 4.16 13.92 -10.55
C ILE A 143 4.20 13.70 -12.05
N ALA A 144 5.35 13.29 -12.60
CA ALA A 144 5.50 13.06 -14.03
C ALA A 144 4.61 11.90 -14.50
N LEU A 145 4.56 10.80 -13.76
CA LEU A 145 3.77 9.64 -14.13
C LEU A 145 2.26 9.92 -14.14
N PHE A 146 1.78 10.69 -13.15
CA PHE A 146 0.35 10.99 -13.02
C PHE A 146 -0.08 12.31 -13.66
N ALA A 147 0.77 12.96 -14.46
CA ALA A 147 0.51 14.28 -15.03
C ALA A 147 -0.80 14.37 -15.82
N ASN A 148 -1.16 13.29 -16.54
CA ASN A 148 -2.36 13.22 -17.37
C ASN A 148 -3.55 12.51 -16.69
N ASN A 149 -3.41 12.15 -15.41
CA ASN A 149 -4.46 11.44 -14.70
C ASN A 149 -5.55 12.41 -14.21
N ASN A 150 -6.82 12.11 -14.56
CA ASN A 150 -7.96 12.96 -14.23
C ASN A 150 -8.68 12.59 -12.92
N SER A 151 -8.22 11.54 -12.21
CA SER A 151 -8.79 11.16 -10.92
C SER A 151 -8.55 12.27 -9.87
N ILE A 152 -9.65 12.77 -9.30
CA ILE A 152 -9.60 13.74 -8.20
C ILE A 152 -8.82 13.18 -7.01
N ALA A 153 -8.95 11.88 -6.73
CA ALA A 153 -8.22 11.23 -5.64
C ALA A 153 -6.70 11.28 -5.87
N ILE A 154 -6.24 10.96 -7.08
CA ILE A 154 -4.81 11.03 -7.43
C ILE A 154 -4.32 12.49 -7.36
N LYS A 155 -5.07 13.45 -7.90
CA LYS A 155 -4.71 14.87 -7.85
C LYS A 155 -4.55 15.38 -6.40
N LYS A 156 -5.42 14.95 -5.48
CA LYS A 156 -5.31 15.28 -4.04
C LYS A 156 -4.02 14.73 -3.44
N ILE A 157 -3.68 13.47 -3.74
CA ILE A 157 -2.44 12.85 -3.23
C ILE A 157 -1.21 13.57 -3.80
N ILE A 158 -1.19 13.85 -5.10
CA ILE A 158 -0.09 14.60 -5.74
C ILE A 158 0.07 16.00 -5.13
N LEU A 159 -1.03 16.70 -4.85
CA LEU A 159 -0.98 17.99 -4.16
C LEU A 159 -0.40 17.84 -2.75
N GLY A 160 -0.81 16.81 -1.99
CA GLY A 160 -0.26 16.49 -0.68
C GLY A 160 1.25 16.23 -0.73
N ILE A 161 1.73 15.47 -1.70
CA ILE A 161 3.16 15.21 -1.94
C ILE A 161 3.91 16.53 -2.17
N LYS A 162 3.39 17.40 -3.05
CA LYS A 162 3.99 18.72 -3.32
C LYS A 162 4.12 19.54 -2.03
N ILE A 163 3.03 19.65 -1.26
CA ILE A 163 3.00 20.43 -0.02
C ILE A 163 4.02 19.87 0.99
N ASN A 164 4.05 18.55 1.18
CA ASN A 164 4.98 17.92 2.12
C ASN A 164 6.45 18.19 1.74
N ILE A 165 6.80 18.12 0.46
CA ILE A 165 8.16 18.44 -0.01
C ILE A 165 8.47 19.93 0.17
N LEU A 166 7.52 20.82 -0.13
CA LEU A 166 7.70 22.26 0.08
C LEU A 166 7.97 22.57 1.56
N VAL A 167 7.21 21.97 2.48
CA VAL A 167 7.43 22.10 3.92
C VAL A 167 8.81 21.57 4.32
N ALA A 168 9.22 20.41 3.81
CA ALA A 168 10.55 19.85 4.08
C ALA A 168 11.67 20.77 3.56
N CYS A 169 11.55 21.29 2.34
CA CYS A 169 12.48 22.29 1.79
C CYS A 169 12.58 23.54 2.67
N ILE A 170 11.47 24.04 3.20
CA ILE A 170 11.45 25.20 4.10
C ILE A 170 12.18 24.87 5.41
N ASN A 171 11.86 23.73 6.03
CA ASN A 171 12.44 23.29 7.30
C ASN A 171 13.97 23.09 7.18
N GLU A 172 14.44 22.54 6.07
CA GLU A 172 15.87 22.31 5.80
C GLU A 172 16.57 23.51 5.14
N LYS A 173 15.86 24.62 4.91
CA LYS A 173 16.36 25.85 4.24
C LYS A 173 16.93 25.58 2.83
N LYS A 174 16.33 24.64 2.09
CA LYS A 174 16.67 24.25 0.70
C LYS A 174 15.69 24.84 -0.31
N TYR A 175 15.56 26.16 -0.32
CA TYR A 175 14.54 26.87 -1.12
C TYR A 175 14.70 26.65 -2.63
N GLU A 176 15.94 26.46 -3.11
CA GLU A 176 16.23 26.17 -4.50
C GLU A 176 15.55 24.88 -4.99
N LYS A 177 15.44 23.88 -4.09
CA LYS A 177 14.79 22.60 -4.41
C LYS A 177 13.27 22.70 -4.47
N ALA A 178 12.68 23.72 -3.84
CA ALA A 178 11.24 23.96 -3.83
C ALA A 178 10.69 24.46 -5.18
N ILE A 179 11.54 25.07 -6.02
CA ILE A 179 11.12 25.76 -7.25
C ILE A 179 10.32 24.84 -8.18
N PHE A 180 10.78 23.61 -8.39
CA PHE A 180 10.09 22.64 -9.26
C PHE A 180 8.64 22.39 -8.80
N PHE A 181 8.42 22.26 -7.50
CA PHE A 181 7.10 21.93 -6.96
C PHE A 181 6.15 23.12 -6.98
N LEU A 182 6.66 24.35 -6.97
CA LEU A 182 5.88 25.58 -7.15
C LEU A 182 5.45 25.79 -8.61
N THR A 183 6.30 25.50 -9.58
CA THR A 183 6.02 25.75 -11.00
C THR A 183 5.02 24.76 -11.60
N VAL A 184 5.02 23.52 -11.09
CA VAL A 184 4.09 22.46 -11.51
C VAL A 184 2.76 22.52 -10.75
N LEU A 185 2.52 23.56 -9.94
CA LEU A 185 1.31 23.75 -9.12
C LEU A 185 0.19 24.47 -9.90
N LYS A 186 -0.03 24.10 -11.16
CA LYS A 186 -1.24 24.49 -11.89
C LYS A 186 -2.35 23.51 -11.50
N ILE A 187 -3.33 24.00 -10.75
CA ILE A 187 -4.55 23.28 -10.36
C ILE A 187 -5.56 23.37 -11.50
#